data_AF-A0AA37P1L1-F1
#
_entry.id   AF-A0AA37P1L1-F1
#
_cell.length_a   1.000
_cell.length_b   1.000
_cell.length_c   1.000
_cell.angle_alpha   90.00
_cell.angle_beta   90.00
_cell.angle_gamma   90.00
#
_symmetry.space_group_name_H-M   'P 1'
#
loop_
_entity.id
_entity.type
_entity.pdbx_description
1 polymer ?
#
loop_
_entity_poly.entity_id
_entity_poly.type
_entity_poly.pdbx_seq_one_letter_code
_entity_poly.pdbx_strand_id
1 'polypeptide(L)'
;MSETAQVAIATGILTLIGSLFAQSLSAWFESKREERKARLRQDEKAADARAAQAQNKLAKLVELWNAVALSRQRLSDGFLKKNIGGQIEPPEAKDSAATAASTVYGLALLYFPDIRPYARDYHIEVVKVEAAFWFNQVADEEAAWERLEAVSLKLTAGIEQFAQRLEKTSSMSSDD
;
A
#
# COMPACT_ATOMS: atom_id res chain seq x y z
N MET A 1 -16.84 43.48 68.40
CA MET A 1 -16.66 43.47 66.93
C MET A 1 -18.05 43.57 66.32
N SER A 2 -18.30 44.53 65.43
CA SER A 2 -19.66 44.80 64.92
C SER A 2 -20.11 43.72 63.93
N GLU A 3 -21.38 43.31 64.00
CA GLU A 3 -22.01 42.31 63.12
C GLU A 3 -21.81 42.63 61.62
N THR A 4 -21.66 43.91 61.29
CA THR A 4 -21.34 44.39 59.93
C THR A 4 -20.00 43.91 59.38
N ALA A 5 -18.98 43.72 60.24
CA ALA A 5 -17.67 43.23 59.81
C ALA A 5 -17.71 41.74 59.47
N GLN A 6 -18.52 40.94 60.17
CA GLN A 6 -18.67 39.50 59.90
C GLN A 6 -19.42 39.25 58.58
N VAL A 7 -20.46 40.04 58.28
CA VAL A 7 -21.21 39.94 57.01
C VAL A 7 -20.34 40.36 55.82
N ALA A 8 -19.52 41.41 55.96
CA ALA A 8 -18.61 41.84 54.90
C ALA A 8 -17.54 40.77 54.58
N ILE A 9 -16.97 40.13 55.61
CA ILE A 9 -15.99 39.04 55.45
C ILE A 9 -16.65 37.80 54.82
N ALA A 10 -17.85 37.42 55.26
CA ALA A 10 -18.59 36.28 54.70
C ALA A 10 -18.93 36.48 53.22
N THR A 11 -19.36 37.68 52.84
CA THR A 11 -19.69 38.02 51.44
C THR A 11 -18.43 38.04 50.56
N GLY A 12 -17.31 38.56 51.07
CA GLY A 12 -16.02 38.54 50.37
C GLY A 12 -15.51 37.12 50.11
N ILE A 13 -15.62 36.23 51.08
CA ILE A 13 -15.22 34.81 50.95
C ILE A 13 -16.12 34.07 49.96
N LEU A 14 -17.45 34.26 50.00
CA LEU A 14 -18.39 33.66 49.05
C LEU A 14 -18.13 34.10 47.60
N THR A 15 -17.78 35.38 47.40
CA THR A 15 -17.47 35.91 46.07
C THR A 15 -16.17 35.32 45.52
N LEU A 16 -15.16 35.11 46.38
CA LEU A 16 -13.91 34.44 46.05
C LEU A 16 -14.11 32.96 45.69
N ILE A 17 -14.94 32.25 46.44
CA ILE A 17 -15.28 30.85 46.15
C ILE A 17 -16.06 30.77 44.82
N GLY A 18 -17.02 31.66 44.60
CA GLY A 18 -17.79 31.74 43.36
C GLY A 18 -16.92 32.03 42.13
N SER A 19 -15.94 32.91 42.23
CA SER A 19 -15.03 33.23 41.11
C SER A 19 -14.07 32.07 40.80
N LEU A 20 -13.55 31.37 41.83
CA LEU A 20 -12.74 30.17 41.66
C LEU A 20 -13.53 29.02 41.01
N PHE A 21 -14.81 28.86 41.37
CA PHE A 21 -15.70 27.88 40.74
C PHE A 21 -16.01 28.24 39.28
N ALA A 22 -16.26 29.52 38.98
CA ALA A 22 -16.53 29.98 37.62
C ALA A 22 -15.30 29.86 36.70
N GLN A 23 -14.09 30.10 37.23
CA GLN A 23 -12.83 29.91 36.50
C GLN A 23 -12.54 28.44 36.20
N SER A 24 -12.79 27.54 37.16
CA SER A 24 -12.58 26.10 36.97
C SER A 24 -13.58 25.45 36.02
N LEU A 25 -14.86 25.86 36.04
CA LEU A 25 -15.85 25.42 35.06
C LEU A 25 -15.52 25.92 33.65
N SER A 26 -15.11 27.17 33.49
CA SER A 26 -14.69 27.73 32.19
C SER A 26 -13.50 26.97 31.62
N ALA A 27 -12.48 26.71 32.45
CA ALA A 27 -11.30 25.93 32.05
C ALA A 27 -11.63 24.47 31.68
N TRP A 28 -12.62 23.85 32.35
CA TRP A 28 -13.08 22.51 32.02
C TRP A 28 -13.83 22.44 30.68
N PHE A 29 -14.68 23.44 30.39
CA PHE A 29 -15.35 23.54 29.09
C PHE A 29 -14.36 23.83 27.94
N GLU A 30 -13.38 24.70 28.17
CA GLU A 30 -12.31 24.95 27.19
C GLU A 30 -11.44 23.71 26.96
N SER A 31 -11.06 23.00 28.02
CA SER A 31 -10.35 21.72 27.94
C SER A 31 -11.14 20.67 27.13
N LYS A 32 -12.44 20.50 27.39
CA LYS A 32 -13.29 19.57 26.63
C LYS A 32 -13.44 19.97 25.16
N ARG A 33 -13.49 21.27 24.88
CA ARG A 33 -13.57 21.80 23.51
C ARG A 33 -12.24 21.65 22.76
N GLU A 34 -11.11 21.85 23.43
CA GLU A 34 -9.77 21.60 22.89
C GLU A 34 -9.53 20.10 22.65
N GLU A 35 -9.93 19.23 23.58
CA GLU A 35 -9.88 17.76 23.39
C GLU A 35 -10.68 17.33 22.16
N ARG A 36 -11.89 17.87 21.97
CA ARG A 36 -12.71 17.58 20.78
C ARG A 36 -12.05 18.09 19.49
N LYS A 37 -11.50 19.31 19.49
CA LYS A 37 -10.76 19.84 18.33
C LYS A 37 -9.49 19.04 18.04
N ALA A 38 -8.79 18.57 19.07
CA ALA A 38 -7.59 17.75 18.92
C ALA A 38 -7.91 16.37 18.34
N ARG A 39 -9.02 15.75 18.76
CA ARG A 39 -9.53 14.49 18.18
C ARG A 39 -9.90 14.66 16.71
N LEU A 40 -10.68 15.68 16.37
CA LEU A 40 -11.04 15.97 14.97
C LEU A 40 -9.80 16.16 14.09
N ARG A 41 -8.80 16.92 14.55
CA ARG A 41 -7.53 17.09 13.82
C ARG A 41 -6.72 15.80 13.69
N GLN A 42 -6.80 14.89 14.65
CA GLN A 42 -6.14 13.58 14.55
C GLN A 42 -6.87 12.67 13.56
N ASP A 43 -8.20 12.70 13.56
CA ASP A 43 -9.03 11.93 12.64
C ASP A 43 -8.87 12.42 11.20
N GLU A 44 -8.83 13.74 10.98
CA GLU A 44 -8.51 14.35 9.68
C GLU A 44 -7.12 13.93 9.18
N LYS A 45 -6.08 14.05 10.02
CA LYS A 45 -4.72 13.60 9.66
C LYS A 45 -4.65 12.11 9.36
N ALA A 46 -5.42 11.30 10.08
CA ALA A 46 -5.50 9.86 9.84
C ALA A 46 -6.23 9.54 8.53
N ALA A 47 -7.29 10.28 8.20
CA ALA A 47 -7.99 10.18 6.93
C ALA A 47 -7.07 10.57 5.76
N ASP A 48 -6.35 11.69 5.86
CA ASP A 48 -5.39 12.15 4.86
C ASP A 48 -4.26 11.13 4.64
N ALA A 49 -3.72 10.56 5.74
CA ALA A 49 -2.69 9.53 5.66
C ALA A 49 -3.19 8.25 4.97
N ARG A 50 -4.45 7.84 5.24
CA ARG A 50 -5.08 6.70 4.55
C ARG A 50 -5.31 6.98 3.08
N ALA A 51 -5.78 8.18 2.72
CA ALA A 51 -5.97 8.59 1.34
C ALA A 51 -4.65 8.61 0.56
N ALA A 52 -3.60 9.18 1.13
CA ALA A 52 -2.25 9.17 0.55
C ALA A 52 -1.70 7.74 0.38
N GLN A 53 -1.95 6.85 1.35
CA GLN A 53 -1.55 5.45 1.27
C GLN A 53 -2.32 4.70 0.16
N ALA A 54 -3.62 4.98 -0.02
CA ALA A 54 -4.43 4.40 -1.08
C ALA A 54 -3.95 4.84 -2.48
N GLN A 55 -3.68 6.14 -2.67
CA GLN A 55 -3.11 6.65 -3.93
C GLN A 55 -1.75 6.03 -4.24
N ASN A 56 -0.87 5.90 -3.24
CA ASN A 56 0.42 5.24 -3.41
C ASN A 56 0.23 3.77 -3.86
N LYS A 57 -0.67 3.03 -3.23
CA LYS A 57 -0.98 1.64 -3.62
C LYS A 57 -1.49 1.53 -5.07
N LEU A 58 -2.33 2.47 -5.53
CA LEU A 58 -2.78 2.50 -6.92
C LEU A 58 -1.61 2.73 -7.90
N ALA A 59 -0.74 3.69 -7.62
CA ALA A 59 0.45 3.93 -8.44
C ALA A 59 1.35 2.69 -8.50
N LYS A 60 1.56 2.01 -7.36
CA LYS A 60 2.33 0.76 -7.29
C LYS A 60 1.67 -0.41 -8.00
N LEU A 61 0.34 -0.42 -8.11
CA LEU A 61 -0.38 -1.44 -8.86
C LEU A 61 -0.14 -1.30 -10.36
N VAL A 62 -0.10 -0.06 -10.86
CA VAL A 62 0.27 0.25 -12.26
C VAL A 62 1.72 -0.13 -12.53
N GLU A 63 2.65 0.21 -11.63
CA GLU A 63 4.06 -0.21 -11.75
C GLU A 63 4.20 -1.74 -11.81
N LEU A 64 3.43 -2.46 -10.98
CA LEU A 64 3.44 -3.92 -10.95
C LEU A 64 2.92 -4.51 -12.26
N TRP A 65 1.83 -3.97 -12.81
CA TRP A 65 1.31 -4.37 -14.12
C TRP A 65 2.31 -4.13 -15.26
N ASN A 66 2.96 -2.96 -15.26
CA ASN A 66 3.99 -2.63 -16.24
C ASN A 66 5.18 -3.58 -16.17
N ALA A 67 5.60 -3.97 -14.96
CA ALA A 67 6.68 -4.95 -14.77
C ALA A 67 6.29 -6.36 -15.27
N VAL A 68 5.05 -6.79 -15.06
CA VAL A 68 4.52 -8.05 -15.62
C VAL A 68 4.53 -7.99 -17.15
N ALA A 69 4.01 -6.91 -17.75
CA ALA A 69 3.97 -6.75 -19.20
C ALA A 69 5.39 -6.72 -19.81
N LEU A 70 6.31 -5.99 -19.19
CA LEU A 70 7.71 -5.92 -19.61
C LEU A 70 8.40 -7.29 -19.55
N SER A 71 8.15 -8.06 -18.49
CA SER A 71 8.69 -9.41 -18.34
C SER A 71 8.20 -10.34 -19.47
N ARG A 72 6.90 -10.32 -19.77
CA ARG A 72 6.31 -11.10 -20.88
C ARG A 72 6.84 -10.67 -22.24
N GLN A 73 6.95 -9.36 -22.47
CA GLN A 73 7.51 -8.81 -23.71
C GLN A 73 8.94 -9.29 -23.92
N ARG A 74 9.80 -9.21 -22.90
CA ARG A 74 11.20 -9.63 -22.98
C ARG A 74 11.36 -11.12 -23.28
N LEU A 75 10.51 -11.98 -22.71
CA LEU A 75 10.48 -13.40 -23.06
C LEU A 75 10.06 -13.62 -24.52
N SER A 76 9.02 -12.92 -24.97
CA SER A 76 8.55 -12.99 -26.36
C SER A 76 9.61 -12.52 -27.36
N ASP A 77 10.28 -11.41 -27.06
CA ASP A 77 11.36 -10.85 -27.89
C ASP A 77 12.56 -11.80 -27.94
N GLY A 78 12.91 -12.43 -26.81
CA GLY A 78 13.90 -13.50 -26.75
C GLY A 78 13.52 -14.64 -27.69
N PHE A 79 12.31 -15.17 -27.55
CA PHE A 79 11.81 -16.30 -28.36
C PHE A 79 11.82 -16.00 -29.86
N LEU A 80 11.38 -14.80 -30.24
CA LEU A 80 11.42 -14.34 -31.63
C LEU A 80 12.86 -14.32 -32.18
N LYS A 81 13.81 -13.78 -31.42
CA LYS A 81 15.23 -13.73 -31.81
C LYS A 81 15.83 -15.12 -32.00
N LYS A 82 15.43 -16.12 -31.20
CA LYS A 82 15.87 -17.52 -31.36
C LYS A 82 15.36 -18.14 -32.65
N ASN A 83 14.08 -17.96 -32.95
CA ASN A 83 13.45 -18.62 -34.10
C ASN A 83 13.86 -18.02 -35.45
N ILE A 84 14.37 -16.79 -35.48
CA ILE A 84 14.86 -16.13 -36.69
C ILE A 84 16.33 -16.54 -37.02
N GLY A 85 16.97 -17.37 -36.19
CA GLY A 85 18.29 -17.94 -36.49
C GLY A 85 19.47 -16.98 -36.34
N GLY A 86 19.28 -15.88 -35.59
CA GLY A 86 20.39 -14.99 -35.22
C GLY A 86 21.35 -15.63 -34.23
N GLN A 87 22.58 -15.14 -34.16
CA GLN A 87 23.49 -15.45 -33.05
C GLN A 87 22.88 -14.82 -31.78
N ILE A 88 22.38 -15.66 -30.88
CA ILE A 88 21.62 -15.22 -29.71
C ILE A 88 22.54 -15.25 -28.50
N GLU A 89 23.05 -14.09 -28.12
CA GLU A 89 23.68 -13.92 -26.81
C GLU A 89 22.59 -13.64 -25.76
N PRO A 90 22.76 -14.16 -24.52
CA PRO A 90 21.87 -13.81 -23.43
C PRO A 90 21.86 -12.28 -23.22
N PRO A 91 20.70 -11.68 -22.91
CA PRO A 91 20.59 -10.26 -22.71
C PRO A 91 21.43 -9.83 -21.51
N GLU A 92 21.85 -8.57 -21.50
CA GLU A 92 22.36 -7.97 -20.27
C GLU A 92 21.34 -8.13 -19.14
N ALA A 93 21.82 -8.28 -17.90
CA ALA A 93 20.93 -8.52 -16.75
C ALA A 93 19.80 -7.48 -16.64
N LYS A 94 20.05 -6.21 -16.98
CA LYS A 94 19.05 -5.13 -16.98
C LYS A 94 17.90 -5.34 -17.97
N ASP A 95 18.17 -6.08 -19.06
CA ASP A 95 17.25 -6.34 -20.17
C ASP A 95 16.64 -7.74 -20.11
N SER A 96 17.03 -8.56 -19.13
CA SER A 96 16.45 -9.88 -18.89
C SER A 96 14.99 -9.84 -18.45
N ALA A 97 14.24 -10.89 -18.77
CA ALA A 97 12.87 -11.06 -18.29
C ALA A 97 12.83 -11.30 -16.77
N ALA A 98 13.83 -11.99 -16.23
CA ALA A 98 14.01 -12.27 -14.81
C ALA A 98 14.16 -11.00 -13.98
N THR A 99 14.86 -9.98 -14.49
CA THR A 99 14.97 -8.68 -13.81
C THR A 99 13.61 -7.99 -13.72
N ALA A 100 12.83 -7.98 -14.79
CA ALA A 100 11.48 -7.43 -14.77
C ALA A 100 10.57 -8.23 -13.79
N ALA A 101 10.67 -9.56 -13.78
CA ALA A 101 9.94 -10.41 -12.84
C ALA A 101 10.40 -10.22 -11.37
N SER A 102 11.68 -9.89 -11.15
CA SER A 102 12.21 -9.53 -9.83
C SER A 102 11.56 -8.24 -9.31
N THR A 103 11.32 -7.26 -10.20
CA THR A 103 10.57 -6.05 -9.87
C THR A 103 9.13 -6.38 -9.45
N VAL A 104 8.46 -7.31 -10.15
CA VAL A 104 7.11 -7.79 -9.75
C VAL A 104 7.13 -8.35 -8.33
N TYR A 105 8.10 -9.21 -8.02
CA TYR A 105 8.22 -9.79 -6.68
C TYR A 105 8.57 -8.74 -5.62
N GLY A 106 9.49 -7.82 -5.91
CA GLY A 106 9.86 -6.72 -5.01
C GLY A 106 8.68 -5.79 -4.70
N LEU A 107 7.88 -5.43 -5.70
CA LEU A 107 6.66 -4.63 -5.49
C LEU A 107 5.62 -5.38 -4.66
N ALA A 108 5.42 -6.68 -4.94
CA ALA A 108 4.48 -7.49 -4.16
C ALA A 108 4.94 -7.66 -2.70
N LEU A 109 6.24 -7.81 -2.45
CA LEU A 109 6.80 -7.89 -1.10
C LEU A 109 6.53 -6.62 -0.27
N LEU A 110 6.69 -5.45 -0.88
CA LEU A 110 6.63 -4.18 -0.18
C LEU A 110 5.19 -3.64 -0.05
N TYR A 111 4.36 -3.85 -1.07
CA TYR A 111 3.07 -3.15 -1.19
C TYR A 111 1.86 -4.08 -1.22
N PHE A 112 2.03 -5.33 -1.67
CA PHE A 112 0.92 -6.25 -1.96
C PHE A 112 1.15 -7.65 -1.35
N PRO A 113 1.08 -7.78 -0.01
CA PRO A 113 1.38 -9.04 0.68
C PRO A 113 0.48 -10.21 0.24
N ASP A 114 -0.76 -9.91 -0.15
CA ASP A 114 -1.72 -10.92 -0.65
C ASP A 114 -1.32 -11.50 -2.02
N ILE A 115 -0.59 -10.72 -2.82
CA ILE A 115 -0.15 -11.10 -4.18
C ILE A 115 1.24 -11.77 -4.13
N ARG A 116 1.97 -11.60 -3.02
CA ARG A 116 3.36 -12.07 -2.83
C ARG A 116 3.59 -13.53 -3.21
N PRO A 117 2.75 -14.52 -2.82
CA PRO A 117 3.00 -15.92 -3.20
C PRO A 117 3.00 -16.11 -4.72
N TYR A 118 2.04 -15.49 -5.41
CA TYR A 118 1.92 -15.57 -6.87
C TYR A 118 3.07 -14.84 -7.57
N ALA A 119 3.49 -13.68 -7.06
CA ALA A 119 4.61 -12.92 -7.61
C ALA A 119 5.95 -13.65 -7.44
N ARG A 120 6.14 -14.36 -6.32
CA ARG A 120 7.31 -15.22 -6.09
C ARG A 120 7.36 -16.35 -7.10
N ASP A 121 6.25 -17.08 -7.24
CA ASP A 121 6.18 -18.21 -8.15
C ASP A 121 6.38 -17.75 -9.60
N TYR A 122 5.82 -16.57 -9.95
CA TYR A 122 6.00 -15.96 -11.27
C TYR A 122 7.49 -15.66 -11.54
N HIS A 123 8.17 -15.03 -10.59
CA HIS A 123 9.61 -14.77 -10.70
C HIS A 123 10.42 -16.06 -10.90
N ILE A 124 10.13 -17.11 -10.13
CA ILE A 124 10.82 -18.39 -10.23
C ILE A 124 10.62 -19.02 -11.61
N GLU A 125 9.39 -19.07 -12.12
CA GLU A 125 9.13 -19.69 -13.43
C GLU A 125 9.69 -18.84 -14.58
N VAL A 126 9.67 -17.51 -14.51
CA VAL A 126 10.35 -16.66 -15.50
C VAL A 126 11.86 -16.94 -15.53
N VAL A 127 12.51 -17.04 -14.36
CA VAL A 127 13.94 -17.38 -14.27
C VAL A 127 14.22 -18.75 -14.89
N LYS A 128 13.36 -19.75 -14.63
CA LYS A 128 13.52 -21.09 -15.21
C LYS A 128 13.34 -21.09 -16.73
N VAL A 129 12.31 -20.41 -17.24
CA VAL A 129 12.09 -20.28 -18.69
C VAL A 129 13.28 -19.59 -19.34
N GLU A 130 13.72 -18.46 -18.79
CA GLU A 130 14.85 -17.70 -19.32
C GLU A 130 16.15 -18.51 -19.26
N ALA A 131 16.41 -19.22 -18.16
CA ALA A 131 17.57 -20.11 -18.06
C ALA A 131 17.50 -21.28 -19.06
N ALA A 132 16.37 -21.97 -19.15
CA ALA A 132 16.20 -23.08 -20.09
C ALA A 132 16.39 -22.62 -21.54
N PHE A 133 15.87 -21.42 -21.85
CA PHE A 133 15.97 -20.77 -23.13
C PHE A 133 17.42 -20.42 -23.52
N TRP A 134 18.17 -19.74 -22.65
CA TRP A 134 19.53 -19.27 -22.95
C TRP A 134 20.61 -20.34 -22.81
N PHE A 135 20.38 -21.35 -21.97
CA PHE A 135 21.33 -22.45 -21.73
C PHE A 135 20.95 -23.75 -22.44
N ASN A 136 20.02 -23.68 -23.41
CA ASN A 136 19.63 -24.77 -24.33
C ASN A 136 19.13 -26.05 -23.63
N GLN A 137 18.29 -25.90 -22.60
CA GLN A 137 17.66 -27.02 -21.87
C GLN A 137 16.23 -27.24 -22.39
N VAL A 138 16.10 -27.73 -23.61
CA VAL A 138 14.83 -27.78 -24.37
C VAL A 138 13.72 -28.60 -23.67
N ALA A 139 14.07 -29.72 -23.01
CA ALA A 139 13.08 -30.54 -22.28
C ALA A 139 12.51 -29.81 -21.05
N ASP A 140 13.27 -28.87 -20.47
CA ASP A 140 12.83 -28.06 -19.34
C ASP A 140 12.10 -26.79 -19.78
N GLU A 141 12.27 -26.37 -21.04
CA GLU A 141 11.69 -25.15 -21.62
C GLU A 141 10.16 -25.26 -21.73
N GLU A 142 9.63 -26.29 -22.38
CA GLU A 142 8.18 -26.47 -22.58
C GLU A 142 7.43 -26.60 -21.25
N ALA A 143 7.93 -27.45 -20.34
CA ALA A 143 7.34 -27.61 -19.02
C ALA A 143 7.45 -26.34 -18.16
N ALA A 144 8.51 -25.53 -18.32
CA ALA A 144 8.62 -24.24 -17.65
C ALA A 144 7.64 -23.20 -18.22
N TRP A 145 7.39 -23.23 -19.54
CA TRP A 145 6.40 -22.37 -20.17
C TRP A 145 4.97 -22.67 -19.70
N GLU A 146 4.57 -23.94 -19.65
CA GLU A 146 3.25 -24.34 -19.13
C GLU A 146 3.05 -23.88 -17.68
N ARG A 147 4.07 -24.04 -16.84
CA ARG A 147 4.03 -23.57 -15.45
C ARG A 147 3.99 -22.05 -15.37
N LEU A 148 4.77 -21.34 -16.20
CA LEU A 148 4.75 -19.89 -16.27
C LEU A 148 3.38 -19.36 -16.68
N GLU A 149 2.69 -20.00 -17.62
CA GLU A 149 1.32 -19.62 -18.02
C GLU A 149 0.35 -19.80 -16.84
N ALA A 150 0.37 -20.96 -16.18
CA ALA A 150 -0.49 -21.24 -15.04
C ALA A 150 -0.27 -20.25 -13.88
N VAL A 151 0.99 -19.90 -13.59
CA VAL A 151 1.32 -18.93 -12.54
C VAL A 151 1.00 -17.50 -12.98
N SER A 152 1.15 -17.17 -14.25
CA SER A 152 0.77 -15.88 -14.83
C SER A 152 -0.73 -15.62 -14.66
N LEU A 153 -1.57 -16.63 -14.90
CA LEU A 153 -3.02 -16.54 -14.69
C LEU A 153 -3.36 -16.29 -13.23
N LYS A 154 -2.72 -17.01 -12.29
CA LYS A 154 -2.92 -16.81 -10.84
C LYS A 154 -2.49 -15.41 -10.39
N LEU A 155 -1.36 -14.92 -10.89
CA LEU A 155 -0.88 -13.57 -10.60
C LEU A 155 -1.87 -12.52 -11.10
N THR A 156 -2.30 -12.62 -12.35
CA THR A 156 -3.31 -11.72 -12.95
C THR A 156 -4.61 -11.72 -12.14
N ALA A 157 -5.15 -12.90 -11.82
CA ALA A 157 -6.34 -13.03 -10.99
C ALA A 157 -6.15 -12.41 -9.59
N GLY A 158 -4.99 -12.61 -8.97
CA GLY A 158 -4.65 -12.02 -7.67
C GLY A 158 -4.60 -10.49 -7.70
N ILE A 159 -4.04 -9.93 -8.78
CA ILE A 159 -4.00 -8.47 -9.01
C ILE A 159 -5.42 -7.92 -9.21
N GLU A 160 -6.25 -8.56 -10.04
CA GLU A 160 -7.62 -8.15 -10.30
C GLU A 160 -8.49 -8.18 -9.04
N GLN A 161 -8.41 -9.26 -8.26
CA GLN A 161 -9.11 -9.36 -6.98
C GLN A 161 -8.68 -8.26 -6.00
N PHE A 162 -7.40 -7.92 -5.98
CA PHE A 162 -6.90 -6.84 -5.15
C PHE A 162 -7.40 -5.46 -5.63
N ALA A 163 -7.40 -5.22 -6.94
CA ALA A 163 -7.94 -3.99 -7.54
C ALA A 163 -9.42 -3.79 -7.18
N GLN A 164 -10.24 -4.83 -7.32
CA GLN A 164 -11.66 -4.81 -6.94
C GLN A 164 -11.86 -4.53 -5.45
N ARG A 165 -11.00 -5.07 -4.58
CA ARG A 165 -11.03 -4.75 -3.14
C ARG A 165 -10.73 -3.27 -2.90
N LEU A 166 -9.72 -2.70 -3.55
CA LEU A 166 -9.40 -1.28 -3.43
C LEU A 166 -10.56 -0.38 -3.87
N GLU A 167 -11.20 -0.68 -4.99
CA GLU A 167 -12.37 0.06 -5.48
C GLU A 167 -13.53 0.02 -4.48
N LYS A 168 -13.86 -1.16 -3.97
CA LYS A 168 -14.93 -1.32 -2.97
C LYS A 168 -14.64 -0.56 -1.67
N THR A 169 -13.38 -0.51 -1.25
CA THR A 169 -12.99 0.24 -0.04
C THR A 169 -13.09 1.75 -0.27
N SER A 170 -12.85 2.21 -1.50
CA SER A 170 -13.00 3.61 -1.88
C SER A 170 -14.46 4.05 -1.98
N SER A 171 -15.37 3.18 -2.47
CA SER A 171 -16.79 3.52 -2.64
C SER A 171 -17.57 3.54 -1.32
N MET A 172 -17.17 2.72 -0.33
CA MET A 172 -17.80 2.74 1.00
C MET A 172 -17.41 3.96 1.85
N SER A 173 -16.33 4.67 1.48
CA SER A 173 -15.88 5.86 2.20
C SER A 173 -16.60 7.15 1.77
N SER A 174 -17.38 7.12 0.68
CA SER A 174 -18.06 8.29 0.11
C SER A 174 -19.54 8.42 0.50
N ASP A 175 -20.08 7.44 1.23
CA ASP A 175 -21.50 7.38 1.62
C ASP A 175 -21.78 7.75 3.10
N ASP A 176 -20.73 8.08 3.86
CA ASP A 176 -20.79 8.57 5.26
C ASP A 176 -20.42 10.05 5.35
#